data_AF-A0A3C0WL08-F1
#
_entry.id   AF-A0A3C0WL08-F1
#
_cell.length_a   1.000
_cell.length_b   1.000
_cell.length_c   1.000
_cell.angle_alpha   90.00
_cell.angle_beta   90.00
_cell.angle_gamma   90.00
#
_symmetry.space_group_name_H-M   'P 1'
#
loop_
_entity.id
_entity.type
_entity.pdbx_description
1 polymer ?
#
loop_
_entity_poly.entity_id
_entity_poly.type
_entity_poly.pdbx_seq_one_letter_code
_entity_poly.pdbx_strand_id
1 'polypeptide(L)'
;SLVDLAVRRGERYEQGLQVALTAVLVSPQFLFRIERSAEPDNPEKVVEVNDYQLASRLSYFIWSSTPDDELLALAYDGRLSKPEILRGQVKRMLADPRVQGLVDGFASQWLNLRNLEDVTPDPNVFPDFNDGLKVAMQRETELFFKTVMQDDLPVTAFLTGKFTWVNEQLASHYGIEGISGEEFQRVSLKDTQRAGVITQG
;
A
#
# COMPACT_ATOMS: atom_id res chain seq x y z
N SER A 1 -28.55 22.77 -10.67
CA SER A 1 -27.12 22.59 -10.34
C SER A 1 -26.50 23.95 -9.97
N LEU A 2 -25.27 23.98 -9.43
CA LEU A 2 -24.54 25.25 -9.22
C LEU A 2 -24.34 26.00 -10.55
N VAL A 3 -24.21 25.27 -11.66
CA VAL A 3 -24.14 25.82 -13.02
C VAL A 3 -25.44 26.57 -13.36
N ASP A 4 -26.60 25.95 -13.12
CA ASP A 4 -27.90 26.59 -13.39
C ASP A 4 -28.13 27.85 -12.54
N LEU A 5 -27.60 27.85 -11.31
CA LEU A 5 -27.67 29.00 -10.40
C LEU A 5 -26.83 30.19 -10.91
N ALA A 6 -25.63 29.93 -11.43
CA ALA A 6 -24.78 30.95 -12.05
C ALA A 6 -25.38 31.47 -13.36
N VAL A 7 -25.89 30.58 -14.22
CA VAL A 7 -26.56 30.95 -15.47
C VAL A 7 -27.81 31.81 -15.22
N ARG A 8 -28.61 31.48 -14.21
CA ARG A 8 -29.77 32.32 -13.79
C ARG A 8 -29.38 33.69 -13.27
N ARG A 9 -28.14 33.89 -12.84
CA ARG A 9 -27.59 35.19 -12.41
C ARG A 9 -26.99 35.99 -13.57
N GLY A 10 -27.11 35.50 -14.80
CA GLY A 10 -26.62 36.17 -16.01
C GLY A 10 -25.17 35.83 -16.37
N GLU A 11 -24.55 34.84 -15.69
CA GLU A 11 -23.21 34.37 -16.03
C GLU A 11 -23.24 33.41 -17.22
N ARG A 12 -22.11 33.29 -17.93
CA ARG A 12 -21.97 32.31 -19.02
C ARG A 12 -21.92 30.89 -18.45
N TYR A 13 -22.32 29.91 -19.25
CA TYR A 13 -22.32 28.51 -18.85
C TYR A 13 -20.94 28.03 -18.37
N GLU A 14 -19.85 28.46 -19.03
CA GLU A 14 -18.48 28.13 -18.66
C GLU A 14 -18.10 28.68 -17.28
N GLN A 15 -18.61 29.87 -16.93
CA GLN A 15 -18.43 30.47 -15.60
C GLN A 15 -19.21 29.67 -14.55
N GLY A 16 -20.43 29.24 -14.87
CA GLY A 16 -21.19 28.35 -14.00
C GLY A 16 -20.50 26.99 -13.78
N LEU A 17 -19.88 26.44 -14.82
CA LEU A 17 -19.07 25.22 -14.71
C LEU A 17 -17.84 25.44 -13.82
N GLN A 18 -17.15 26.58 -13.98
CA GLN A 18 -16.02 26.95 -13.13
C GLN A 18 -16.45 27.03 -11.66
N VAL A 19 -17.58 27.67 -11.35
CA VAL A 19 -18.12 27.76 -9.97
C VAL A 19 -18.44 26.37 -9.41
N ALA A 20 -19.07 25.51 -10.20
CA ALA A 20 -19.39 24.15 -9.77
C ALA A 20 -18.12 23.33 -9.49
N LEU A 21 -17.10 23.42 -10.36
CA LEU A 21 -15.84 22.73 -10.17
C LEU A 21 -15.07 23.27 -8.96
N THR A 22 -15.02 24.60 -8.78
CA THR A 22 -14.41 25.21 -7.59
C THR A 22 -15.11 24.72 -6.32
N ALA A 23 -16.44 24.68 -6.28
CA ALA A 23 -17.19 24.19 -5.13
C ALA A 23 -16.88 22.72 -4.81
N VAL A 24 -16.70 21.86 -5.83
CA VAL A 24 -16.26 20.48 -5.63
C VAL A 24 -14.85 20.44 -5.05
N LEU A 25 -13.89 21.16 -5.64
CA LEU A 25 -12.48 21.12 -5.24
C LEU A 25 -12.21 21.70 -3.84
N VAL A 26 -13.03 22.65 -3.36
CA VAL A 26 -12.91 23.23 -2.01
C VAL A 26 -13.83 22.56 -0.99
N SER A 27 -14.63 21.57 -1.40
CA SER A 27 -15.52 20.86 -0.49
C SER A 27 -14.70 20.05 0.53
N PRO A 28 -15.05 20.10 1.83
CA PRO A 28 -14.45 19.21 2.82
C PRO A 28 -14.59 17.72 2.46
N GLN A 29 -15.63 17.35 1.70
CA GLN A 29 -15.81 15.96 1.25
C GLN A 29 -14.81 15.56 0.15
N PHE A 30 -14.24 16.52 -0.57
CA PHE A 30 -13.17 16.29 -1.55
C PHE A 30 -11.79 16.37 -0.89
N LEU A 31 -11.59 17.36 -0.02
CA LEU A 31 -10.31 17.61 0.64
C LEU A 31 -9.99 16.59 1.75
N PHE A 32 -11.01 16.03 2.39
CA PHE A 32 -10.85 15.11 3.51
C PHE A 32 -11.59 13.79 3.26
N ARG A 33 -11.00 12.71 3.75
CA ARG A 33 -11.66 11.40 3.86
C ARG A 33 -12.50 11.38 5.13
N ILE A 34 -13.76 11.78 5.02
CA ILE A 34 -14.68 11.89 6.17
C ILE A 34 -15.57 10.65 6.25
N GLU A 35 -15.42 9.90 7.32
CA GLU A 35 -16.28 8.76 7.65
C GLU A 35 -17.37 9.24 8.59
N ARG A 36 -18.49 9.66 8.00
CA ARG A 36 -19.66 10.10 8.76
C ARG A 36 -20.34 8.89 9.39
N SER A 37 -20.47 8.91 10.71
CA SER A 37 -21.40 8.05 11.44
C SER A 37 -22.84 8.49 11.14
N ALA A 38 -23.75 7.53 11.00
CA ALA A 38 -25.20 7.81 10.97
C ALA A 38 -25.71 8.38 12.30
N GLU A 39 -24.97 8.14 13.39
CA GLU A 39 -25.26 8.61 14.75
C GLU A 39 -24.01 9.30 15.32
N PRO A 40 -23.70 10.54 14.89
CA PRO A 40 -22.47 11.23 15.30
C PRO A 40 -22.43 11.58 16.79
N ASP A 41 -23.58 11.67 17.45
CA ASP A 41 -23.69 12.04 18.87
C ASP A 41 -23.68 10.84 19.84
N ASN A 42 -23.50 9.62 19.32
CA ASN A 42 -23.49 8.39 20.12
C ASN A 42 -22.11 7.69 20.05
N PRO A 43 -21.15 8.08 20.90
CA PRO A 43 -19.77 7.56 20.84
C PRO A 43 -19.64 6.09 21.21
N GLU A 44 -20.64 5.49 21.87
CA GLU A 44 -20.62 4.07 22.26
C GLU A 44 -21.07 3.14 21.12
N LYS A 45 -21.68 3.69 20.06
CA LYS A 45 -22.22 2.88 18.97
C LYS A 45 -21.23 2.79 17.80
N VAL A 46 -20.76 1.58 17.54
CA VAL A 46 -20.01 1.27 16.31
C VAL A 46 -21.00 1.25 15.14
N VAL A 47 -20.83 2.19 14.20
CA VAL A 47 -21.64 2.27 12.99
C VAL A 47 -20.83 1.76 11.80
N GLU A 48 -21.46 0.93 10.98
CA GLU A 48 -20.83 0.43 9.74
C GLU A 48 -20.61 1.58 8.75
N VAL A 49 -19.47 1.54 8.06
CA VAL A 49 -19.21 2.46 6.96
C VAL A 49 -20.07 2.08 5.75
N ASN A 50 -20.51 3.09 5.01
CA ASN A 50 -21.19 2.84 3.75
C ASN A 50 -20.21 2.36 2.67
N ASP A 51 -20.74 1.84 1.57
CA ASP A 51 -19.89 1.24 0.53
C ASP A 51 -18.94 2.24 -0.15
N TYR A 52 -19.28 3.53 -0.24
CA TYR A 52 -18.34 4.55 -0.77
C TYR A 52 -17.16 4.78 0.19
N GLN A 53 -17.45 4.88 1.48
CA GLN A 53 -16.42 4.98 2.51
C GLN A 53 -15.56 3.72 2.53
N LEU A 54 -16.16 2.54 2.37
CA LEU A 54 -15.43 1.27 2.26
C LEU A 54 -14.53 1.25 1.01
N ALA A 55 -15.02 1.66 -0.15
CA ALA A 55 -14.24 1.77 -1.38
C ALA A 55 -13.02 2.69 -1.19
N SER A 56 -13.23 3.88 -0.63
CA SER A 56 -12.15 4.81 -0.31
C SER A 56 -11.16 4.23 0.70
N ARG A 57 -11.62 3.59 1.78
CA ARG A 57 -10.74 2.94 2.75
C ARG A 57 -9.85 1.89 2.09
N LEU A 58 -10.43 1.00 1.28
CA LEU A 58 -9.70 -0.06 0.58
C LEU A 58 -8.67 0.51 -0.39
N SER A 59 -9.05 1.48 -1.22
CA SER A 59 -8.17 2.04 -2.24
C SER A 59 -6.97 2.75 -1.62
N TYR A 60 -7.18 3.55 -0.58
CA TYR A 60 -6.09 4.27 0.06
C TYR A 60 -5.26 3.39 0.99
N PHE A 61 -5.82 2.31 1.52
CA PHE A 61 -5.07 1.36 2.33
C PHE A 61 -4.18 0.45 1.46
N ILE A 62 -4.72 -0.13 0.38
CA ILE A 62 -4.02 -1.12 -0.44
C ILE A 62 -3.20 -0.45 -1.56
N TRP A 63 -3.72 0.61 -2.18
CA TRP A 63 -3.09 1.26 -3.34
C TRP A 63 -2.53 2.64 -3.05
N SER A 64 -2.78 3.21 -1.86
CA SER A 64 -2.44 4.61 -1.55
C SER A 64 -2.95 5.59 -2.62
N SER A 65 -4.10 5.26 -3.23
CA SER A 65 -4.66 5.98 -4.38
C SER A 65 -6.19 6.00 -4.35
N THR A 66 -6.80 6.74 -5.27
CA THR A 66 -8.26 6.81 -5.42
C THR A 66 -8.85 5.46 -5.83
N PRO A 67 -10.12 5.16 -5.47
CA PRO A 67 -10.83 3.98 -5.96
C PRO A 67 -10.86 3.96 -7.50
N ASP A 68 -10.82 2.77 -8.08
CA ASP A 68 -11.09 2.61 -9.52
C ASP A 68 -12.58 2.49 -9.81
N ASP A 69 -12.93 2.55 -11.10
CA ASP A 69 -14.33 2.54 -11.56
C ASP A 69 -15.08 1.29 -11.11
N GLU A 70 -14.43 0.13 -11.06
CA GLU A 70 -15.04 -1.11 -10.58
C GLU A 70 -15.43 -1.01 -9.11
N LEU A 71 -14.53 -0.52 -8.25
CA LEU A 71 -14.80 -0.35 -6.83
C LEU A 71 -15.89 0.71 -6.58
N LEU A 72 -15.90 1.79 -7.36
CA LEU A 72 -16.94 2.82 -7.31
C LEU A 72 -18.30 2.32 -7.79
N ALA A 73 -18.35 1.49 -8.84
CA ALA A 73 -19.58 0.91 -9.35
C ALA A 73 -20.20 -0.08 -8.34
N LEU A 74 -19.37 -0.94 -7.73
CA LEU A 74 -19.82 -1.84 -6.67
C LEU A 74 -20.35 -1.08 -5.45
N ALA A 75 -19.74 0.07 -5.14
CA ALA A 75 -20.19 0.93 -4.06
C ALA A 75 -21.50 1.66 -4.39
N TYR A 76 -21.65 2.15 -5.63
CA TYR A 76 -22.89 2.74 -6.12
C TYR A 76 -24.06 1.74 -6.04
N ASP A 77 -23.82 0.49 -6.40
CA ASP A 77 -24.82 -0.58 -6.36
C ASP A 77 -25.14 -1.08 -4.93
N GLY A 78 -24.41 -0.62 -3.91
CA GLY A 78 -24.57 -1.12 -2.53
C GLY A 78 -24.21 -2.60 -2.39
N ARG A 79 -23.23 -3.07 -3.15
CA ARG A 79 -22.81 -4.48 -3.21
C ARG A 79 -21.43 -4.73 -2.65
N LEU A 80 -20.60 -3.71 -2.47
CA LEU A 80 -19.20 -3.84 -2.09
C LEU A 80 -19.03 -4.48 -0.71
N SER A 81 -19.91 -4.16 0.24
CA SER A 81 -19.90 -4.71 1.60
C SER A 81 -20.26 -6.20 1.67
N LYS A 82 -20.77 -6.81 0.58
CA LYS A 82 -21.09 -8.24 0.56
C LYS A 82 -19.80 -9.06 0.69
N PRO A 83 -19.70 -10.01 1.65
CA PRO A 83 -18.43 -10.67 1.98
C PRO A 83 -17.67 -11.28 0.80
N GLU A 84 -18.37 -11.97 -0.10
CA GLU A 84 -17.73 -12.60 -1.26
C GLU A 84 -17.24 -11.59 -2.30
N ILE A 85 -17.96 -10.47 -2.47
CA ILE A 85 -17.55 -9.38 -3.37
C ILE A 85 -16.35 -8.65 -2.77
N LEU A 86 -16.40 -8.33 -1.47
CA LEU A 86 -15.31 -7.69 -0.75
C LEU A 86 -14.02 -8.49 -0.84
N ARG A 87 -14.07 -9.80 -0.53
CA ARG A 87 -12.90 -10.68 -0.65
C ARG A 87 -12.35 -10.74 -2.07
N GLY A 88 -13.24 -10.84 -3.07
CA GLY A 88 -12.85 -10.81 -4.48
C GLY A 88 -12.13 -9.52 -4.86
N GLN A 89 -12.64 -8.37 -4.43
CA GLN A 89 -12.02 -7.07 -4.68
C GLN A 89 -10.67 -6.93 -3.97
N VAL A 90 -10.55 -7.33 -2.70
CA VAL A 90 -9.26 -7.30 -2.00
C VAL A 90 -8.23 -8.14 -2.73
N LYS A 91 -8.58 -9.37 -3.15
CA LYS A 91 -7.66 -10.24 -3.90
C LYS A 91 -7.24 -9.64 -5.24
N ARG A 92 -8.20 -9.06 -5.98
CA ARG A 92 -7.91 -8.32 -7.23
C ARG A 92 -6.95 -7.17 -6.98
N MET A 93 -7.20 -6.38 -5.93
CA MET A 93 -6.40 -5.22 -5.59
C MET A 93 -4.98 -5.58 -5.16
N LEU A 94 -4.79 -6.67 -4.41
CA LEU A 94 -3.47 -7.16 -4.04
C LEU A 94 -2.67 -7.66 -5.24
N ALA A 95 -3.32 -8.21 -6.27
CA ALA A 95 -2.67 -8.63 -7.51
C ALA A 95 -2.27 -7.46 -8.44
N ASP A 96 -2.82 -6.27 -8.24
CA ASP A 96 -2.54 -5.08 -9.06
C ASP A 96 -1.18 -4.46 -8.70
N PRO A 97 -0.40 -3.96 -9.68
CA PRO A 97 0.88 -3.29 -9.42
C PRO A 97 0.83 -2.14 -8.41
N ARG A 98 -0.32 -1.47 -8.28
CA ARG A 98 -0.55 -0.39 -7.30
C ARG A 98 -0.44 -0.85 -5.86
N VAL A 99 -0.43 -2.16 -5.57
CA VAL A 99 -0.13 -2.70 -4.23
C VAL A 99 1.23 -2.24 -3.69
N GLN A 100 2.12 -1.74 -4.55
CA GLN A 100 3.35 -1.07 -4.12
C GLN A 100 3.08 0.04 -3.07
N GLY A 101 1.94 0.75 -3.18
CA GLY A 101 1.54 1.75 -2.19
C GLY A 101 1.33 1.19 -0.77
N LEU A 102 0.88 -0.06 -0.63
CA LEU A 102 0.79 -0.76 0.66
C LEU A 102 2.19 -1.09 1.21
N VAL A 103 3.12 -1.48 0.34
CA VAL A 103 4.50 -1.79 0.73
C VAL A 103 5.19 -0.52 1.25
N ASP A 104 5.19 0.54 0.44
CA ASP A 104 5.91 1.79 0.74
C ASP A 104 5.33 2.54 1.96
N GLY A 105 4.02 2.40 2.16
CA GLY A 105 3.28 2.98 3.28
C GLY A 105 3.34 2.10 4.53
N PHE A 106 2.64 0.97 4.50
CA PHE A 106 2.42 0.14 5.69
C PHE A 106 3.65 -0.67 6.08
N ALA A 107 4.27 -1.40 5.15
CA ALA A 107 5.39 -2.27 5.48
C ALA A 107 6.60 -1.46 5.99
N SER A 108 6.93 -0.37 5.29
CA SER A 108 8.04 0.52 5.68
C SER A 108 7.85 1.16 7.05
N GLN A 109 6.62 1.46 7.46
CA GLN A 109 6.31 1.97 8.80
C GLN A 109 6.30 0.86 9.85
N TRP A 110 5.61 -0.24 9.57
CA TRP A 110 5.47 -1.36 10.50
C TRP A 110 6.82 -1.96 10.89
N LEU A 111 7.71 -2.14 9.92
CA LEU A 111 9.04 -2.70 10.11
C LEU A 111 10.12 -1.64 10.36
N ASN A 112 9.74 -0.35 10.42
CA ASN A 112 10.66 0.79 10.57
C ASN A 112 11.82 0.78 9.55
N LEU A 113 11.56 0.38 8.30
CA LEU A 113 12.59 0.24 7.26
C LEU A 113 13.31 1.56 6.97
N ARG A 114 12.63 2.70 7.19
CA ARG A 114 13.20 4.04 7.01
C ARG A 114 14.36 4.33 7.96
N ASN A 115 14.41 3.66 9.10
CA ASN A 115 15.51 3.84 10.06
C ASN A 115 16.80 3.15 9.61
N LEU A 116 16.74 2.28 8.58
CA LEU A 116 17.93 1.61 8.06
C LEU A 116 18.92 2.60 7.44
N GLU A 117 18.44 3.73 6.91
CA GLU A 117 19.29 4.80 6.39
C GLU A 117 20.26 5.34 7.44
N ASP A 118 19.81 5.43 8.69
CA ASP A 118 20.59 5.95 9.83
C ASP A 118 21.58 4.92 10.41
N VAL A 119 21.50 3.66 9.99
CA VAL A 119 22.39 2.59 10.48
C VAL A 119 23.76 2.73 9.83
N THR A 120 24.78 2.97 10.65
CA THR A 120 26.18 3.09 10.22
C THR A 120 27.08 2.26 11.14
N PRO A 121 27.30 0.97 10.83
CA PRO A 121 28.23 0.10 11.55
C PRO A 121 29.68 0.60 11.46
N ASP A 122 30.54 0.20 12.40
CA ASP A 122 31.97 0.52 12.35
C ASP A 122 32.61 -0.09 11.09
N PRO A 123 33.15 0.71 10.16
CA PRO A 123 33.76 0.22 8.92
C PRO A 123 34.96 -0.71 9.15
N ASN A 124 35.63 -0.63 10.30
CA ASN A 124 36.72 -1.55 10.63
C ASN A 124 36.22 -2.95 11.00
N VAL A 125 34.98 -3.05 11.49
CA VAL A 125 34.35 -4.32 11.88
C VAL A 125 33.53 -4.89 10.72
N PHE A 126 32.86 -4.03 9.95
CA PHE A 126 31.98 -4.40 8.84
C PHE A 126 32.41 -3.68 7.55
N PRO A 127 33.57 -4.02 6.98
CA PRO A 127 34.12 -3.31 5.81
C PRO A 127 33.26 -3.45 4.55
N ASP A 128 32.48 -4.53 4.44
CA ASP A 128 31.62 -4.79 3.29
C ASP A 128 30.26 -4.07 3.40
N PHE A 129 29.96 -3.47 4.56
CA PHE A 129 28.72 -2.72 4.76
C PHE A 129 28.82 -1.34 4.15
N ASN A 130 28.01 -1.09 3.12
CA ASN A 130 27.97 0.18 2.40
C ASN A 130 26.52 0.59 2.08
N ASP A 131 26.34 1.80 1.54
CA ASP A 131 25.01 2.34 1.21
C ASP A 131 24.24 1.48 0.19
N GLY A 132 24.93 0.88 -0.78
CA GLY A 132 24.31 -0.05 -1.73
C GLY A 132 23.73 -1.29 -1.05
N LEU A 133 24.46 -1.84 -0.07
CA LEU A 133 24.00 -3.01 0.69
C LEU A 133 22.77 -2.65 1.54
N LYS A 134 22.75 -1.47 2.16
CA LYS A 134 21.58 -0.97 2.91
C LYS A 134 20.34 -0.88 2.02
N VAL A 135 20.47 -0.26 0.85
CA VAL A 135 19.37 -0.18 -0.12
C VAL A 135 18.91 -1.58 -0.53
N ALA A 136 19.85 -2.51 -0.72
CA ALA A 136 19.52 -3.88 -1.08
C ALA A 136 18.76 -4.63 0.03
N MET A 137 19.16 -4.49 1.29
CA MET A 137 18.49 -5.07 2.47
C MET A 137 17.07 -4.51 2.67
N GLN A 138 16.90 -3.19 2.48
CA GLN A 138 15.56 -2.60 2.50
C GLN A 138 14.69 -3.19 1.39
N ARG A 139 15.23 -3.27 0.17
CA ARG A 139 14.49 -3.76 -1.00
C ARG A 139 14.14 -5.24 -0.87
N GLU A 140 15.01 -6.05 -0.28
CA GLU A 140 14.72 -7.44 0.07
C GLU A 140 13.44 -7.53 0.92
N THR A 141 13.36 -6.72 1.98
CA THR A 141 12.24 -6.74 2.92
C THR A 141 10.93 -6.30 2.25
N GLU A 142 10.99 -5.26 1.42
CA GLU A 142 9.85 -4.77 0.63
C GLU A 142 9.32 -5.84 -0.33
N LEU A 143 10.20 -6.49 -1.10
CA LEU A 143 9.84 -7.55 -2.04
C LEU A 143 9.31 -8.79 -1.33
N PHE A 144 9.89 -9.14 -0.18
CA PHE A 144 9.41 -10.22 0.66
C PHE A 144 7.98 -9.94 1.15
N PHE A 145 7.73 -8.76 1.72
CA PHE A 145 6.40 -8.36 2.17
C PHE A 145 5.38 -8.39 1.02
N LYS A 146 5.76 -7.79 -0.13
CA LYS A 146 4.93 -7.80 -1.33
C LYS A 146 4.57 -9.22 -1.75
N THR A 147 5.54 -10.13 -1.75
CA THR A 147 5.32 -11.55 -2.10
C THR A 147 4.35 -12.22 -1.14
N VAL A 148 4.50 -12.01 0.18
CA VAL A 148 3.58 -12.58 1.17
C VAL A 148 2.13 -12.13 0.91
N MET A 149 1.93 -10.87 0.54
CA MET A 149 0.60 -10.33 0.23
C MET A 149 0.05 -10.83 -1.12
N GLN A 150 0.88 -10.83 -2.18
CA GLN A 150 0.44 -11.18 -3.53
C GLN A 150 0.21 -12.69 -3.71
N ASP A 151 1.05 -13.51 -3.08
CA ASP A 151 0.94 -14.98 -3.14
C ASP A 151 -0.06 -15.52 -2.09
N ASP A 152 -0.74 -14.65 -1.33
CA ASP A 152 -1.69 -15.02 -0.26
C ASP A 152 -1.06 -16.01 0.75
N LEU A 153 0.18 -15.73 1.15
CA LEU A 153 0.90 -16.58 2.09
C LEU A 153 0.38 -16.38 3.51
N PRO A 154 0.44 -17.41 4.38
CA PRO A 154 0.06 -17.23 5.77
C PRO A 154 0.91 -16.14 6.42
N VAL A 155 0.32 -15.35 7.32
CA VAL A 155 1.03 -14.29 8.05
C VAL A 155 2.28 -14.80 8.79
N THR A 156 2.29 -16.08 9.19
CA THR A 156 3.45 -16.74 9.80
C THR A 156 4.66 -16.81 8.87
N ALA A 157 4.49 -16.64 7.56
CA ALA A 157 5.59 -16.55 6.60
C ALA A 157 6.54 -15.40 6.93
N PHE A 158 6.07 -14.31 7.55
CA PHE A 158 6.95 -13.26 8.06
C PHE A 158 7.96 -13.75 9.09
N LEU A 159 7.67 -14.84 9.80
CA LEU A 159 8.56 -15.43 10.80
C LEU A 159 9.28 -16.68 10.29
N THR A 160 8.62 -17.48 9.46
CA THR A 160 9.09 -18.82 9.08
C THR A 160 9.36 -18.99 7.59
N GLY A 161 9.17 -17.95 6.77
CA GLY A 161 9.31 -18.01 5.32
C GLY A 161 10.73 -18.46 4.91
N LYS A 162 10.82 -19.56 4.15
CA LYS A 162 12.09 -20.13 3.67
C LYS A 162 12.43 -19.68 2.24
N PHE A 163 12.27 -18.38 1.98
CA PHE A 163 12.67 -17.74 0.73
C PHE A 163 13.06 -16.29 1.01
N THR A 164 13.82 -15.70 0.10
CA THR A 164 14.05 -14.24 0.12
C THR A 164 14.28 -13.71 -1.29
N TRP A 165 14.50 -12.41 -1.42
CA TRP A 165 14.85 -11.74 -2.67
C TRP A 165 16.24 -11.14 -2.56
N VAL A 166 17.13 -11.46 -3.50
CA VAL A 166 18.51 -10.96 -3.52
C VAL A 166 18.91 -10.47 -4.90
N ASN A 167 19.71 -9.41 -4.94
CA ASN A 167 20.55 -9.07 -6.09
C ASN A 167 22.00 -9.54 -5.83
N GLU A 168 22.94 -9.29 -6.74
CA GLU A 168 24.33 -9.77 -6.62
C GLU A 168 25.00 -9.33 -5.31
N GLN A 169 24.81 -8.09 -4.90
CA GLN A 169 25.43 -7.54 -3.70
C GLN A 169 24.92 -8.23 -2.43
N LEU A 170 23.60 -8.37 -2.29
CA LEU A 170 23.01 -9.03 -1.13
C LEU A 170 23.25 -10.55 -1.15
N ALA A 171 23.26 -11.17 -2.32
CA ALA A 171 23.61 -12.58 -2.48
C ALA A 171 25.06 -12.85 -2.01
N SER A 172 26.01 -11.99 -2.40
CA SER A 172 27.39 -12.06 -1.92
C SER A 172 27.48 -11.91 -0.41
N HIS A 173 26.72 -10.96 0.16
CA HIS A 173 26.63 -10.77 1.62
C HIS A 173 26.11 -12.01 2.35
N TYR A 174 25.20 -12.76 1.72
CA TYR A 174 24.63 -14.00 2.28
C TYR A 174 25.38 -15.28 1.91
N GLY A 175 26.41 -15.20 1.06
CA GLY A 175 27.11 -16.38 0.53
C GLY A 175 26.23 -17.23 -0.40
N ILE A 176 25.29 -16.60 -1.11
CA ILE A 176 24.42 -17.25 -2.11
C ILE A 176 25.09 -17.10 -3.48
N GLU A 177 25.43 -18.22 -4.10
CA GLU A 177 26.04 -18.25 -5.43
C GLU A 177 25.00 -18.19 -6.56
N GLY A 178 25.45 -17.83 -7.77
CA GLY A 178 24.64 -17.92 -8.99
C GLY A 178 23.71 -16.73 -9.25
N ILE A 179 23.82 -15.64 -8.49
CA ILE A 179 23.11 -14.38 -8.71
C ILE A 179 24.09 -13.32 -9.23
N SER A 180 23.70 -12.61 -10.28
CA SER A 180 24.50 -11.57 -10.92
C SER A 180 23.62 -10.41 -11.35
N GLY A 181 24.15 -9.18 -11.27
CA GLY A 181 23.46 -7.95 -11.61
C GLY A 181 22.60 -7.37 -10.49
N GLU A 182 22.00 -6.22 -10.79
CA GLU A 182 21.22 -5.41 -9.85
C GLU A 182 19.79 -5.92 -9.65
N GLU A 183 19.29 -6.75 -10.57
CA GLU A 183 17.94 -7.28 -10.54
C GLU A 183 17.75 -8.29 -9.40
N PHE A 184 16.65 -8.11 -8.66
CA PHE A 184 16.30 -8.99 -7.55
C PHE A 184 15.69 -10.29 -8.04
N GLN A 185 16.19 -11.40 -7.50
CA GLN A 185 15.72 -12.74 -7.80
C GLN A 185 15.24 -13.42 -6.52
N ARG A 186 14.10 -14.12 -6.61
CA ARG A 186 13.58 -14.93 -5.51
C ARG A 186 14.41 -16.20 -5.38
N VAL A 187 14.96 -16.44 -4.20
CA VAL A 187 15.79 -17.62 -3.89
C VAL A 187 15.20 -18.43 -2.73
N SER A 188 15.48 -19.73 -2.70
CA SER A 188 15.09 -20.64 -1.62
C SER A 188 16.10 -20.57 -0.48
N LEU A 189 15.60 -20.56 0.76
CA LEU A 189 16.41 -20.59 2.00
C LEU A 189 16.29 -21.92 2.76
N LYS A 190 15.70 -22.96 2.14
CA LYS A 190 15.38 -24.24 2.80
C LYS A 190 16.58 -24.91 3.49
N ASP A 191 17.77 -24.80 2.91
CA ASP A 191 18.99 -25.44 3.41
C ASP A 191 19.82 -24.51 4.32
N THR A 192 19.23 -23.39 4.75
CA THR A 192 19.87 -22.38 5.60
C THR A 192 19.15 -22.21 6.94
N GLN A 193 19.83 -21.59 7.89
CA GLN A 193 19.23 -21.19 9.17
C GLN A 193 18.34 -19.94 9.04
N ARG A 194 18.40 -19.20 7.92
CA ARG A 194 17.60 -17.99 7.69
C ARG A 194 16.12 -18.34 7.49
N ALA A 195 15.22 -17.51 8.01
CA ALA A 195 13.78 -17.59 7.83
C ALA A 195 13.09 -16.27 8.20
N GLY A 196 12.16 -15.84 7.35
CA GLY A 196 11.34 -14.65 7.59
C GLY A 196 12.13 -13.34 7.70
N VAL A 197 11.45 -12.28 8.08
CA VAL A 197 11.98 -10.91 8.18
C VAL A 197 13.03 -10.75 9.28
N ILE A 198 12.99 -11.58 10.33
CA ILE A 198 13.91 -11.46 11.49
C ILE A 198 15.35 -11.81 11.11
N THR A 199 15.56 -12.56 10.04
CA THR A 199 16.89 -12.95 9.55
C THR A 199 17.28 -12.23 8.25
N GLN A 200 16.57 -11.17 7.88
CA GLN A 200 16.95 -10.24 6.81
C GLN A 200 17.84 -9.15 7.39
N GLY A 201 18.62 -8.48 6.55
CA GLY A 201 19.81 -7.74 7.01
C GLY A 201 21.01 -8.65 7.00
#